data_AF-A0A527GPZ9-F1
#
_entry.id   AF-A0A527GPZ9-F1
#
_cell.length_a   1.000
_cell.length_b   1.000
_cell.length_c   1.000
_cell.angle_alpha   90.00
_cell.angle_beta   90.00
_cell.angle_gamma   90.00
#
_symmetry.space_group_name_H-M   'P 1'
#
loop_
_entity.id
_entity.type
_entity.pdbx_description
1 polymer ?
#
loop_
_entity_poly.entity_id
_entity_poly.type
_entity_poly.pdbx_seq_one_letter_code
_entity_poly.pdbx_strand_id
1 'polypeptide(L)'
;RCMPSIHGALIQAIDHARLTVEIELNASADNPLVLANDSLVLSTGNFHTASLSLAFETLGLAIAQCAAASAARFIQLTGSTRHGLPKYLSPIGGASAGFVPLQKTVTAILAAIRHKANPVMLDFLPVSEGVEDHATQTPLAVAKCVEMIVLWRRLIALELMAAAQAVDLREGLTLAPATSAIHAAVRAHVPTLKEDRPLGSHADALHAVLADGYWLPAVHQILLD
;
A
#
# COMPACT_ATOMS: atom_id res chain seq x y z
N ARG A 1 -5.60 -17.20 -4.71
CA ARG A 1 -4.73 -18.35 -4.38
C ARG A 1 -3.50 -17.91 -3.58
N CYS A 2 -2.62 -17.06 -4.12
CA CYS A 2 -1.36 -16.70 -3.45
C CYS A 2 -1.46 -15.47 -2.50
N MET A 3 -2.67 -15.07 -2.10
CA MET A 3 -2.89 -13.89 -1.24
C MET A 3 -2.15 -14.00 0.11
N PRO A 4 -2.21 -15.14 0.84
CA PRO A 4 -1.50 -15.26 2.11
C PRO A 4 0.01 -15.09 1.95
N SER A 5 0.61 -15.64 0.89
CA SER A 5 2.05 -15.52 0.65
C SER A 5 2.48 -14.08 0.33
N ILE A 6 1.71 -13.37 -0.49
CA ILE A 6 2.01 -11.97 -0.89
C ILE A 6 1.87 -11.04 0.32
N HIS A 7 0.77 -11.15 1.06
CA HIS A 7 0.53 -10.31 2.24
C HIS A 7 1.40 -10.70 3.44
N GLY A 8 1.74 -11.99 3.58
CA GLY A 8 2.67 -12.46 4.61
C GLY A 8 4.07 -11.88 4.45
N ALA A 9 4.57 -11.78 3.21
CA ALA A 9 5.84 -11.11 2.93
C ALA A 9 5.81 -9.61 3.28
N LEU A 10 4.67 -8.94 3.07
CA LEU A 10 4.51 -7.55 3.51
C LEU A 10 4.52 -7.42 5.03
N ILE A 11 3.81 -8.30 5.76
CA ILE A 11 3.81 -8.29 7.23
C ILE A 11 5.24 -8.44 7.75
N GLN A 12 6.00 -9.41 7.23
CA GLN A 12 7.41 -9.60 7.59
C GLN A 12 8.27 -8.35 7.30
N ALA A 13 8.06 -7.70 6.14
CA ALA A 13 8.78 -6.48 5.80
C ALA A 13 8.42 -5.30 6.71
N ILE A 14 7.15 -5.18 7.13
CA ILE A 14 6.69 -4.20 8.11
C ILE A 14 7.33 -4.46 9.47
N ASP A 15 7.35 -5.71 9.94
CA ASP A 15 7.94 -6.08 11.22
C ASP A 15 9.45 -5.80 11.24
N HIS A 16 10.14 -6.07 10.13
CA HIS A 16 11.55 -5.74 10.00
C HIS A 16 11.81 -4.23 9.98
N ALA A 17 11.01 -3.45 9.23
CA ALA A 17 11.13 -2.00 9.22
C ALA A 17 10.80 -1.37 10.59
N ARG A 18 9.82 -1.92 11.31
CA ARG A 18 9.52 -1.52 12.69
C ARG A 18 10.72 -1.76 13.60
N LEU A 19 11.29 -2.97 13.55
CA LEU A 19 12.45 -3.33 14.36
C LEU A 19 13.64 -2.39 14.11
N THR A 20 13.96 -2.09 12.85
CA THR A 20 15.09 -1.21 12.55
C THR A 20 14.84 0.23 12.98
N VAL A 21 13.60 0.73 12.87
CA VAL A 21 13.23 2.04 13.41
C VAL A 21 13.34 2.06 14.94
N GLU A 22 12.86 1.01 15.63
CA GLU A 22 12.96 0.91 17.08
C GLU A 22 14.42 0.89 17.55
N ILE A 23 15.30 0.17 16.86
CA ILE A 23 16.74 0.18 17.14
C ILE A 23 17.32 1.59 16.94
N GLU A 24 17.02 2.24 15.82
CA GLU A 24 17.56 3.56 15.48
C GLU A 24 17.11 4.64 16.49
N LEU A 25 15.84 4.61 16.91
CA LEU A 25 15.31 5.53 17.91
C LEU A 25 15.95 5.39 19.29
N ASN A 26 16.57 4.24 19.58
CA ASN A 26 17.26 3.96 20.83
C ASN A 26 18.80 3.95 20.67
N ALA A 27 19.32 4.31 19.50
CA ALA A 27 20.74 4.35 19.22
C ALA A 27 21.38 5.70 19.61
N SER A 28 22.69 5.68 19.85
CA SER A 28 23.51 6.90 19.94
C SER A 28 24.20 7.14 18.60
N ALA A 29 23.49 7.82 17.69
CA ALA A 29 23.93 8.04 16.30
C ALA A 29 24.98 9.16 16.15
N ASP A 30 25.22 9.94 17.20
CA ASP A 30 26.14 11.08 17.18
C ASP A 30 27.62 10.66 16.99
N ASN A 31 28.40 11.62 16.47
CA ASN A 31 29.84 11.51 16.35
C ASN A 31 30.53 12.85 16.69
N PRO A 32 31.49 12.89 17.64
CA PRO A 32 32.02 11.76 18.40
C PRO A 32 31.10 11.29 19.54
N LEU A 33 31.22 10.00 19.89
CA LEU A 33 30.57 9.40 21.04
C LEU A 33 31.35 9.73 22.33
N VAL A 34 30.63 10.14 23.39
CA VAL A 34 31.22 10.47 24.69
C VAL A 34 30.79 9.44 25.74
N LEU A 35 31.78 8.74 26.30
CA LEU A 35 31.61 7.77 27.40
C LEU A 35 32.12 8.41 28.70
N ALA A 36 31.24 9.16 29.36
CA ALA A 36 31.60 10.01 30.50
C ALA A 36 32.21 9.23 31.68
N ASN A 37 31.64 8.07 32.01
CA ASN A 37 32.13 7.22 33.10
C ASN A 37 33.56 6.71 32.86
N ASP A 38 33.94 6.56 31.60
CA ASP A 38 35.25 6.07 31.18
C ASP A 38 36.20 7.23 30.80
N SER A 39 35.74 8.49 30.90
CA SER A 39 36.47 9.68 30.44
C SER A 39 36.99 9.54 29.00
N LEU A 40 36.20 8.92 28.13
CA LEU A 40 36.60 8.53 26.77
C LEU A 40 35.75 9.22 25.70
N VAL A 41 36.39 9.66 24.63
CA VAL A 41 35.74 10.23 23.44
C VAL A 41 36.15 9.39 22.23
N LEU A 42 35.19 8.83 21.50
CA LEU A 42 35.41 7.93 20.38
C LEU A 42 34.81 8.49 19.10
N SER A 43 35.58 8.46 18.01
CA SER A 43 35.02 8.64 16.67
C SER A 43 34.26 7.37 16.26
N THR A 44 33.04 7.51 15.76
CA THR A 44 32.18 6.40 15.35
C THR A 44 31.56 6.66 13.99
N GLY A 45 31.02 5.59 13.38
CA GLY A 45 30.19 5.66 12.17
C GLY A 45 28.71 5.44 12.45
N ASN A 46 28.25 5.64 13.69
CA ASN A 46 26.87 5.28 14.10
C ASN A 46 25.79 6.08 13.37
N PHE A 47 26.13 7.20 12.74
CA PHE A 47 25.23 7.99 11.88
C PHE A 47 24.90 7.30 10.55
N HIS A 48 25.58 6.20 10.19
CA HIS A 48 25.37 5.49 8.93
C HIS A 48 24.23 4.46 9.03
N THR A 49 23.16 4.67 8.28
CA THR A 49 21.86 3.99 8.47
C THR A 49 21.60 2.86 7.48
N ALA A 50 22.61 2.03 7.20
CA ALA A 50 22.53 0.98 6.16
C ALA A 50 21.40 -0.03 6.40
N SER A 51 21.26 -0.55 7.62
CA SER A 51 20.22 -1.52 7.98
C SER A 51 18.82 -0.92 7.88
N LEU A 52 18.65 0.34 8.28
CA LEU A 52 17.38 1.05 8.15
C LEU A 52 17.01 1.24 6.68
N SER A 53 17.96 1.67 5.83
CA SER A 53 17.73 1.82 4.39
C SER A 53 17.29 0.51 3.74
N LEU A 54 18.01 -0.59 3.99
CA LEU A 54 17.68 -1.92 3.45
C LEU A 54 16.28 -2.41 3.88
N ALA A 55 15.88 -2.12 5.12
CA ALA A 55 14.55 -2.47 5.60
C ALA A 55 13.46 -1.73 4.84
N PHE A 56 13.63 -0.43 4.59
CA PHE A 56 12.70 0.37 3.80
C PHE A 56 12.71 0.02 2.31
N GLU A 57 13.85 -0.35 1.73
CA GLU A 57 13.91 -0.87 0.36
C GLU A 57 13.11 -2.17 0.21
N THR A 58 13.28 -3.09 1.18
CA THR A 58 12.52 -4.34 1.25
C THR A 58 11.02 -4.07 1.41
N LEU A 59 10.64 -3.13 2.28
CA LEU A 59 9.25 -2.71 2.47
C LEU A 59 8.65 -2.12 1.19
N GLY A 60 9.38 -1.28 0.47
CA GLY A 60 8.96 -0.73 -0.82
C GLY A 60 8.64 -1.83 -1.83
N LEU A 61 9.52 -2.83 -1.97
CA LEU A 61 9.29 -3.98 -2.85
C LEU A 61 8.04 -4.78 -2.44
N ALA A 62 7.85 -5.01 -1.14
CA ALA A 62 6.68 -5.74 -0.63
C ALA A 62 5.35 -4.98 -0.86
N ILE A 63 5.34 -3.66 -0.67
CA ILE A 63 4.20 -2.79 -1.01
C ILE A 63 3.87 -2.90 -2.50
N ALA A 64 4.89 -2.87 -3.37
CA ALA A 64 4.69 -2.97 -4.82
C ALA A 64 4.06 -4.31 -5.23
N GLN A 65 4.45 -5.41 -4.60
CA GLN A 65 3.84 -6.74 -4.83
C GLN A 65 2.36 -6.78 -4.42
N CYS A 66 2.04 -6.24 -3.25
CA CYS A 66 0.66 -6.21 -2.77
C CYS A 66 -0.23 -5.28 -3.63
N ALA A 67 0.31 -4.13 -4.05
CA ALA A 67 -0.34 -3.23 -4.99
C ALA A 67 -0.59 -3.90 -6.35
N ALA A 68 0.39 -4.62 -6.89
CA ALA A 68 0.22 -5.36 -8.14
C ALA A 68 -0.88 -6.42 -8.03
N ALA A 69 -0.95 -7.14 -6.90
CA ALA A 69 -2.02 -8.10 -6.64
C ALA A 69 -3.41 -7.43 -6.56
N SER A 70 -3.51 -6.28 -5.91
CA SER A 70 -4.74 -5.46 -5.83
C SER A 70 -5.21 -4.99 -7.20
N ALA A 71 -4.31 -4.42 -7.99
CA ALA A 71 -4.60 -4.01 -9.36
C ALA A 71 -5.06 -5.20 -10.23
N ALA A 72 -4.40 -6.35 -10.11
CA ALA A 72 -4.78 -7.56 -10.85
C ALA A 72 -6.20 -8.02 -10.50
N ARG A 73 -6.60 -7.96 -9.22
CA ARG A 73 -7.97 -8.30 -8.79
C ARG A 73 -8.99 -7.29 -9.33
N PHE A 74 -8.68 -5.99 -9.30
CA PHE A 74 -9.53 -4.97 -9.93
C PHE A 74 -9.72 -5.24 -11.43
N ILE A 75 -8.64 -5.49 -12.17
CA ILE A 75 -8.69 -5.81 -13.60
C ILE A 75 -9.49 -7.09 -13.85
N GLN A 76 -9.33 -8.11 -13.01
CA GLN A 76 -10.08 -9.36 -13.14
C GLN A 76 -11.58 -9.16 -12.90
N LEU A 77 -11.96 -8.41 -11.87
CA LEU A 77 -13.36 -8.11 -11.55
C LEU A 77 -14.03 -7.30 -12.66
N THR A 78 -13.30 -6.36 -13.25
CA THR A 78 -13.84 -5.45 -14.28
C THR A 78 -13.66 -5.98 -15.71
N GLY A 79 -12.91 -7.07 -15.89
CA GLY A 79 -12.49 -7.61 -17.19
C GLY A 79 -13.31 -8.81 -17.67
N SER A 80 -14.39 -8.55 -18.41
CA SER A 80 -15.22 -9.53 -19.17
C SER A 80 -15.80 -10.72 -18.37
N THR A 81 -16.73 -11.48 -18.97
CA THR A 81 -17.74 -12.38 -18.34
C THR A 81 -17.24 -13.58 -17.52
N ARG A 82 -16.01 -13.58 -17.04
CA ARG A 82 -15.53 -14.58 -16.09
C ARG A 82 -16.35 -14.48 -14.80
N HIS A 83 -16.62 -15.64 -14.19
CA HIS A 83 -17.26 -15.77 -12.87
C HIS A 83 -18.73 -15.37 -12.78
N GLY A 84 -19.45 -15.26 -13.90
CA GLY A 84 -20.89 -15.00 -13.92
C GLY A 84 -21.28 -13.55 -13.65
N LEU A 85 -20.33 -12.61 -13.72
CA LEU A 85 -20.59 -11.17 -13.57
C LEU A 85 -20.84 -10.52 -14.94
N PRO A 86 -21.71 -9.49 -15.00
CA PRO A 86 -21.93 -8.78 -16.26
C PRO A 86 -20.67 -7.99 -16.66
N LYS A 87 -20.55 -7.71 -17.96
CA LYS A 87 -19.40 -6.96 -18.48
C LYS A 87 -19.24 -5.64 -17.71
N TYR A 88 -18.00 -5.36 -17.33
CA TYR A 88 -17.60 -4.08 -16.73
C TYR A 88 -18.26 -3.77 -15.39
N LEU A 89 -18.85 -4.78 -14.74
CA LEU A 89 -19.63 -4.66 -13.51
C LEU A 89 -20.83 -3.71 -13.64
N SER A 90 -21.44 -3.67 -14.82
CA SER A 90 -22.65 -2.88 -15.07
C SER A 90 -23.84 -3.79 -15.35
N PRO A 91 -25.03 -3.54 -14.75
CA PRO A 91 -26.24 -4.31 -15.07
C PRO A 91 -26.72 -4.08 -16.52
N ILE A 92 -26.35 -2.95 -17.15
CA ILE A 92 -26.64 -2.67 -18.57
C ILE A 92 -25.73 -3.50 -19.50
N GLY A 93 -24.56 -3.92 -19.02
CA GLY A 93 -23.61 -4.72 -19.78
C GLY A 93 -22.90 -3.91 -20.88
N GLY A 94 -22.80 -4.47 -22.09
CA GLY A 94 -21.90 -3.97 -23.14
C GLY A 94 -22.16 -2.56 -23.67
N ALA A 95 -23.34 -1.99 -23.42
CA ALA A 95 -23.66 -0.59 -23.77
C ALA A 95 -23.21 0.42 -22.70
N SER A 96 -22.79 -0.05 -21.53
CA SER A 96 -22.26 0.78 -20.44
C SER A 96 -20.74 0.60 -20.35
N ALA A 97 -20.04 1.67 -19.98
CA ALA A 97 -18.60 1.64 -19.71
C ALA A 97 -18.30 1.06 -18.32
N GLY A 98 -19.24 1.19 -17.38
CA GLY A 98 -19.13 0.64 -16.03
C GLY A 98 -17.84 1.07 -15.34
N PHE A 99 -17.09 0.09 -14.85
CA PHE A 99 -15.82 0.31 -14.16
C PHE A 99 -14.58 0.30 -15.08
N VAL A 100 -14.73 0.03 -16.38
CA VAL A 100 -13.58 -0.05 -17.31
C VAL A 100 -12.75 1.23 -17.38
N PRO A 101 -13.34 2.45 -17.40
CA PRO A 101 -12.55 3.67 -17.45
C PRO A 101 -11.54 3.79 -16.30
N LEU A 102 -11.88 3.27 -15.11
CA LEU A 102 -11.02 3.27 -13.92
C LEU A 102 -9.80 2.36 -14.05
N GLN A 103 -9.80 1.40 -14.99
CA GLN A 103 -8.62 0.56 -15.24
C GLN A 103 -7.39 1.40 -15.60
N LYS A 104 -7.58 2.51 -16.33
CA LYS A 104 -6.49 3.45 -16.67
C LYS A 104 -5.88 4.09 -15.43
N THR A 105 -6.72 4.47 -14.47
CA THR A 105 -6.28 5.03 -13.19
C THR A 105 -5.54 3.97 -12.37
N VAL A 106 -6.07 2.75 -12.30
CA VAL A 106 -5.44 1.62 -11.61
C VAL A 106 -4.06 1.31 -12.19
N THR A 107 -3.93 1.24 -13.51
CA THR A 107 -2.64 0.95 -14.15
C THR A 107 -1.65 2.09 -13.99
N ALA A 108 -2.09 3.35 -14.04
CA ALA A 108 -1.24 4.51 -13.78
C ALA A 108 -0.72 4.54 -12.33
N ILE A 109 -1.59 4.26 -11.35
CA ILE A 109 -1.20 4.16 -9.93
C ILE A 109 -0.16 3.05 -9.74
N LEU A 110 -0.42 1.86 -10.30
CA LEU A 110 0.53 0.74 -10.21
C LEU A 110 1.87 1.08 -10.86
N ALA A 111 1.88 1.77 -12.00
CA ALA A 111 3.11 2.20 -12.66
C ALA A 111 3.93 3.15 -11.77
N ALA A 112 3.27 4.11 -11.10
CA ALA A 112 3.93 5.01 -10.16
C ALA A 112 4.52 4.27 -8.94
N ILE A 113 3.76 3.32 -8.36
CA ILE A 113 4.24 2.48 -7.25
C ILE A 113 5.46 1.65 -7.70
N ARG A 114 5.40 1.01 -8.88
CA ARG A 114 6.51 0.21 -9.41
C ARG A 114 7.76 1.05 -9.67
N HIS A 115 7.60 2.26 -10.19
CA HIS A 115 8.72 3.17 -10.40
C HIS A 115 9.40 3.54 -9.08
N LYS A 116 8.61 3.86 -8.04
CA LYS A 116 9.12 4.16 -6.69
C LYS A 116 9.71 2.95 -5.96
N ALA A 117 9.36 1.74 -6.37
CA ALA A 117 9.91 0.52 -5.80
C ALA A 117 11.37 0.26 -6.20
N ASN A 118 11.90 0.94 -7.21
CA ASN A 118 13.32 0.83 -7.57
C ASN A 118 14.21 1.26 -6.38
N PRO A 119 15.27 0.50 -6.06
CA PRO A 119 16.20 0.87 -5.01
C PRO A 119 16.90 2.20 -5.29
N VAL A 120 17.02 3.03 -4.27
CA VAL A 120 17.70 4.34 -4.31
C VAL A 120 18.95 4.35 -3.44
N MET A 121 19.10 3.39 -2.53
CA MET A 121 20.24 3.33 -1.61
C MET A 121 21.61 3.21 -2.28
N LEU A 122 21.64 2.83 -3.56
CA LEU A 122 22.86 2.70 -4.36
C LEU A 122 23.27 4.03 -5.02
N ASP A 123 22.40 5.04 -5.00
CA ASP A 123 22.61 6.31 -5.69
C ASP A 123 23.29 7.33 -4.76
N PHE A 124 24.60 7.19 -4.56
CA PHE A 124 25.43 8.16 -3.84
C PHE A 124 26.72 8.47 -4.61
N LEU A 125 27.32 9.62 -4.28
CA LEU A 125 28.65 10.00 -4.71
C LEU A 125 29.45 10.48 -3.49
N PRO A 126 30.78 10.26 -3.45
CA PRO A 126 31.62 10.79 -2.39
C PRO A 126 31.51 12.31 -2.26
N VAL A 127 31.42 12.79 -1.04
CA VAL A 127 31.44 14.21 -0.70
C VAL A 127 32.52 14.47 0.36
N SER A 128 32.66 15.73 0.80
CA SER A 128 33.61 16.11 1.84
C SER A 128 35.04 15.66 1.53
N GLU A 129 35.50 15.94 0.31
CA GLU A 129 36.84 15.57 -0.20
C GLU A 129 37.16 14.06 -0.09
N GLY A 130 36.14 13.21 -0.13
CA GLY A 130 36.27 11.75 -0.05
C GLY A 130 36.29 11.21 1.38
N VAL A 131 36.04 12.05 2.39
CA VAL A 131 35.83 11.58 3.78
C VAL A 131 34.46 10.91 3.92
N GLU A 132 33.44 11.46 3.28
CA GLU A 132 32.11 10.87 3.19
C GLU A 132 31.99 10.13 1.86
N ASP A 133 32.64 8.99 1.77
CA ASP A 133 32.77 8.20 0.54
C ASP A 133 31.62 7.20 0.31
N HIS A 134 30.69 7.07 1.26
CA HIS A 134 29.51 6.21 1.15
C HIS A 134 28.28 6.82 1.85
N ALA A 135 27.11 6.67 1.24
CA ALA A 135 25.81 7.03 1.84
C ALA A 135 24.72 6.01 1.50
N THR A 136 23.55 6.10 2.14
CA THR A 136 22.49 5.07 2.05
C THR A 136 21.19 5.57 1.43
N GLN A 137 21.07 6.88 1.16
CA GLN A 137 19.83 7.54 0.74
C GLN A 137 18.60 7.19 1.62
N THR A 138 18.81 6.89 2.92
CA THR A 138 17.73 6.46 3.83
C THR A 138 16.52 7.41 3.83
N PRO A 139 16.68 8.75 3.88
CA PRO A 139 15.53 9.65 3.82
C PRO A 139 14.69 9.48 2.55
N LEU A 140 15.33 9.24 1.39
CA LEU A 140 14.65 9.02 0.12
C LEU A 140 13.96 7.64 0.09
N ALA A 141 14.60 6.61 0.63
CA ALA A 141 14.02 5.27 0.76
C ALA A 141 12.75 5.27 1.65
N VAL A 142 12.75 6.06 2.73
CA VAL A 142 11.57 6.26 3.59
C VAL A 142 10.50 7.08 2.86
N ALA A 143 10.88 8.22 2.27
CA ALA A 143 9.94 9.13 1.60
C ALA A 143 9.18 8.44 0.47
N LYS A 144 9.86 7.66 -0.38
CA LYS A 144 9.20 6.93 -1.47
C LYS A 144 8.19 5.90 -0.94
N CYS A 145 8.46 5.25 0.19
CA CYS A 145 7.51 4.31 0.82
C CYS A 145 6.24 5.02 1.31
N VAL A 146 6.36 6.20 1.92
CA VAL A 146 5.21 7.01 2.34
C VAL A 146 4.32 7.36 1.14
N GLU A 147 4.91 7.81 0.04
CA GLU A 147 4.16 8.09 -1.19
C GLU A 147 3.50 6.84 -1.79
N MET A 148 4.19 5.69 -1.76
CA MET A 148 3.63 4.41 -2.22
C MET A 148 2.41 3.99 -1.41
N ILE A 149 2.39 4.22 -0.09
CA ILE A 149 1.24 3.91 0.78
C ILE A 149 0.03 4.76 0.38
N VAL A 150 0.22 6.06 0.11
CA VAL A 150 -0.87 6.95 -0.33
C VAL A 150 -1.46 6.48 -1.67
N LEU A 151 -0.59 6.16 -2.63
CA LEU A 151 -0.99 5.60 -3.93
C LEU A 151 -1.71 4.26 -3.77
N TRP A 152 -1.21 3.38 -2.90
CA TRP A 152 -1.80 2.06 -2.70
C TRP A 152 -3.15 2.14 -1.99
N ARG A 153 -3.33 3.08 -1.04
CA ARG A 153 -4.64 3.35 -0.42
C ARG A 153 -5.69 3.73 -1.48
N ARG A 154 -5.32 4.55 -2.46
CA ARG A 154 -6.20 4.89 -3.60
C ARG A 154 -6.56 3.65 -4.42
N LEU A 155 -5.60 2.77 -4.66
CA LEU A 155 -5.84 1.52 -5.38
C LEU A 155 -6.79 0.58 -4.61
N ILE A 156 -6.62 0.46 -3.30
CA ILE A 156 -7.53 -0.29 -2.42
C ILE A 156 -8.96 0.29 -2.49
N ALA A 157 -9.12 1.62 -2.48
CA ALA A 157 -10.42 2.25 -2.64
C ALA A 157 -11.11 1.83 -3.95
N LEU A 158 -10.38 1.84 -5.07
CA LEU A 158 -10.90 1.40 -6.37
C LEU A 158 -11.28 -0.09 -6.36
N GLU A 159 -10.44 -0.93 -5.76
CA GLU A 159 -10.72 -2.35 -5.59
C GLU A 159 -11.99 -2.60 -4.76
N LEU A 160 -12.15 -1.91 -3.62
CA LEU A 160 -13.34 -2.02 -2.77
C LEU A 160 -14.61 -1.62 -3.51
N MET A 161 -14.57 -0.57 -4.34
CA MET A 161 -15.73 -0.18 -5.16
C MET A 161 -16.13 -1.29 -6.13
N ALA A 162 -15.15 -1.87 -6.84
CA ALA A 162 -15.40 -2.96 -7.79
C ALA A 162 -15.88 -4.23 -7.08
N ALA A 163 -15.28 -4.57 -5.94
CA ALA A 163 -15.68 -5.72 -5.13
C ALA A 163 -17.12 -5.58 -4.61
N ALA A 164 -17.48 -4.42 -4.06
CA ALA A 164 -18.83 -4.17 -3.59
C ALA A 164 -19.86 -4.24 -4.72
N GLN A 165 -19.53 -3.70 -5.90
CA GLN A 165 -20.38 -3.83 -7.09
C GLN A 165 -20.53 -5.29 -7.53
N ALA A 166 -19.45 -6.08 -7.50
CA ALA A 166 -19.52 -7.48 -7.84
C ALA A 166 -20.36 -8.31 -6.85
N VAL A 167 -20.39 -7.94 -5.57
CA VAL A 167 -21.30 -8.54 -4.58
C VAL A 167 -22.75 -8.23 -4.93
N ASP A 168 -23.09 -6.96 -5.19
CA ASP A 168 -24.47 -6.55 -5.50
C ASP A 168 -25.04 -7.24 -6.75
N LEU A 169 -24.18 -7.56 -7.71
CA LEU A 169 -24.55 -8.19 -8.98
C LEU A 169 -24.68 -9.72 -8.86
N ARG A 170 -24.37 -10.31 -7.71
CA ARG A 170 -24.53 -11.75 -7.46
C ARG A 170 -25.84 -12.02 -6.72
N GLU A 171 -26.79 -12.61 -7.42
CA GLU A 171 -28.02 -13.11 -6.81
C GLU A 171 -27.73 -14.23 -5.80
N GLY A 172 -28.41 -14.20 -4.65
CA GLY A 172 -28.33 -15.23 -3.61
C GLY A 172 -27.02 -15.29 -2.82
N LEU A 173 -26.09 -14.36 -3.03
CA LEU A 173 -24.85 -14.30 -2.25
C LEU A 173 -25.13 -13.80 -0.83
N THR A 174 -24.74 -14.59 0.17
CA THR A 174 -24.71 -14.16 1.58
C THR A 174 -23.27 -13.91 1.99
N LEU A 175 -22.96 -12.69 2.41
CA LEU A 175 -21.64 -12.33 2.93
C LEU A 175 -21.46 -12.83 4.37
N ALA A 176 -20.22 -13.15 4.74
CA ALA A 176 -19.85 -13.37 6.13
C ALA A 176 -19.99 -12.06 6.93
N PRO A 177 -20.15 -12.09 8.27
CA PRO A 177 -20.39 -10.88 9.07
C PRO A 177 -19.36 -9.76 8.80
N ALA A 178 -18.09 -10.13 8.79
CA ALA A 178 -16.95 -9.28 8.46
C ALA A 178 -17.07 -8.59 7.09
N THR A 179 -17.28 -9.37 6.03
CA THR A 179 -17.35 -8.84 4.66
C THR A 179 -18.65 -8.08 4.41
N SER A 180 -19.73 -8.42 5.12
CA SER A 180 -20.98 -7.66 5.13
C SER A 180 -20.78 -6.26 5.74
N ALA A 181 -20.05 -6.15 6.86
CA ALA A 181 -19.74 -4.86 7.47
C ALA A 181 -18.90 -3.97 6.55
N ILE A 182 -17.86 -4.53 5.91
CA ILE A 182 -17.03 -3.80 4.94
C ILE A 182 -17.87 -3.37 3.72
N HIS A 183 -18.71 -4.25 3.19
CA HIS A 183 -19.61 -3.94 2.07
C HIS A 183 -20.58 -2.80 2.41
N ALA A 184 -21.21 -2.85 3.58
CA ALA A 184 -22.11 -1.80 4.06
C ALA A 184 -21.39 -0.45 4.21
N ALA A 185 -20.17 -0.45 4.77
CA ALA A 185 -19.34 0.75 4.88
C ALA A 185 -18.97 1.32 3.50
N VAL A 186 -18.66 0.48 2.50
CA VAL A 186 -18.46 0.96 1.13
C VAL A 186 -19.74 1.58 0.57
N ARG A 187 -20.90 0.96 0.79
CA ARG A 187 -22.19 1.43 0.28
C ARG A 187 -22.67 2.74 0.91
N ALA A 188 -22.24 3.05 2.13
CA ALA A 188 -22.47 4.34 2.76
C ALA A 188 -21.81 5.51 1.99
N HIS A 189 -20.72 5.26 1.25
CA HIS A 189 -19.99 6.27 0.49
C HIS A 189 -20.15 6.13 -1.03
N VAL A 190 -20.47 4.92 -1.51
CA VAL A 190 -20.50 4.58 -2.94
C VAL A 190 -21.79 3.85 -3.26
N PRO A 191 -22.80 4.56 -3.81
CA PRO A 191 -24.03 3.92 -4.27
C PRO A 191 -23.75 2.90 -5.38
N THR A 192 -24.54 1.80 -5.40
CA THR A 192 -24.51 0.80 -6.47
C THR A 192 -24.61 1.45 -7.85
N LEU A 193 -23.80 0.99 -8.79
CA LEU A 193 -23.85 1.47 -10.16
C LEU A 193 -25.02 0.81 -10.91
N LYS A 194 -26.03 1.60 -11.26
CA LYS A 194 -27.17 1.16 -12.09
C LYS A 194 -26.99 1.58 -13.55
N GLU A 195 -26.54 2.80 -13.77
CA GLU A 195 -26.22 3.39 -15.08
C GLU A 195 -24.88 4.12 -14.98
N ASP A 196 -24.26 4.42 -16.12
CA ASP A 196 -22.96 5.10 -16.14
C ASP A 196 -23.03 6.48 -15.47
N ARG A 197 -22.02 6.74 -14.63
CA ARG A 197 -21.86 8.00 -13.92
C ARG A 197 -20.39 8.24 -13.57
N PRO A 198 -19.96 9.47 -13.29
CA PRO A 198 -18.63 9.73 -12.76
C PRO A 198 -18.40 8.96 -11.45
N LEU A 199 -17.27 8.23 -11.38
CA LEU A 199 -16.90 7.41 -10.21
C LEU A 199 -15.74 8.01 -9.39
N GLY A 200 -15.07 9.05 -9.89
CA GLY A 200 -13.87 9.62 -9.28
C GLY A 200 -14.08 10.10 -7.84
N SER A 201 -15.13 10.90 -7.60
CA SER A 201 -15.45 11.43 -6.27
C SER A 201 -15.76 10.34 -5.24
N HIS A 202 -16.27 9.19 -5.67
CA HIS A 202 -16.48 8.03 -4.81
C HIS A 202 -15.17 7.36 -4.41
N ALA A 203 -14.22 7.28 -5.35
CA ALA A 203 -12.87 6.83 -5.04
C ALA A 203 -12.13 7.83 -4.11
N ASP A 204 -12.40 9.14 -4.22
CA ASP A 204 -11.91 10.18 -3.29
C ASP A 204 -12.47 9.98 -1.89
N ALA A 205 -13.78 9.82 -1.77
CA ALA A 205 -14.43 9.58 -0.48
C ALA A 205 -13.87 8.34 0.23
N LEU A 206 -13.78 7.20 -0.47
CA LEU A 206 -13.21 5.99 0.13
C LEU A 206 -11.72 6.13 0.46
N HIS A 207 -10.94 6.81 -0.38
CA HIS A 207 -9.53 7.06 -0.09
C HIS A 207 -9.36 7.85 1.22
N ALA A 208 -10.18 8.87 1.46
CA ALA A 208 -10.14 9.66 2.69
C ALA A 208 -10.56 8.82 3.91
N VAL A 209 -11.68 8.11 3.83
CA VAL A 209 -12.18 7.28 4.95
C VAL A 209 -11.20 6.15 5.31
N LEU A 210 -10.47 5.60 4.33
CA LEU A 210 -9.40 4.62 4.56
C LEU A 210 -8.19 5.19 5.29
N ALA A 211 -7.96 6.50 5.25
CA ALA A 211 -6.87 7.16 5.96
C ALA A 211 -7.21 7.42 7.44
N ASP A 212 -8.48 7.69 7.74
CA ASP A 212 -8.92 8.16 9.06
C ASP A 212 -9.18 7.04 10.09
N GLY A 213 -8.87 5.78 9.75
CA GLY A 213 -9.03 4.65 10.67
C GLY A 213 -10.47 4.22 10.94
N TYR A 214 -11.47 4.81 10.26
CA TYR A 214 -12.89 4.47 10.37
C TYR A 214 -13.19 2.97 10.21
N TRP A 215 -12.35 2.27 9.44
CA TRP A 215 -12.48 0.85 9.13
C TRP A 215 -11.95 -0.07 10.23
N LEU A 216 -11.16 0.43 11.18
CA LEU A 216 -10.48 -0.38 12.19
C LEU A 216 -11.43 -1.26 13.02
N PRO A 217 -12.61 -0.79 13.46
CA PRO A 217 -13.55 -1.65 14.19
C PRO A 217 -14.04 -2.83 13.34
N ALA A 218 -14.38 -2.58 12.08
CA ALA A 218 -14.84 -3.61 11.15
C ALA A 218 -13.72 -4.59 10.77
N VAL A 219 -12.45 -4.15 10.76
CA VAL A 219 -11.28 -4.98 10.48
C VAL A 219 -10.80 -5.75 11.72
N HIS A 220 -10.88 -5.17 12.92
CA HIS A 220 -10.48 -5.84 14.17
C HIS A 220 -11.35 -7.04 14.50
N GLN A 221 -12.65 -7.00 14.18
CA GLN A 221 -13.52 -8.18 14.27
C GLN A 221 -13.08 -9.34 13.35
N ILE A 222 -12.23 -9.09 12.35
CA ILE A 222 -11.72 -10.09 11.39
C ILE A 222 -10.40 -10.69 11.85
N LEU A 223 -9.59 -9.92 12.59
CA LEU A 223 -8.24 -10.31 13.00
C LEU A 223 -8.20 -11.03 14.36
N LEU A 224 -9.29 -10.97 15.12
CA LEU A 224 -9.40 -11.54 16.47
C LEU A 224 -10.21 -12.85 16.54
N ASP A 225 -10.79 -13.27 15.41
CA ASP A 225 -11.44 -14.59 15.21
C ASP A 225 -10.52 -15.51 14.38
#